data_AF-A0A2K9NWK4-F1
#
_entry.id   AF-A0A2K9NWK4-F1
#
_cell.length_a   1.000
_cell.length_b   1.000
_cell.length_c   1.000
_cell.angle_alpha   90.00
_cell.angle_beta   90.00
_cell.angle_gamma   90.00
#
_symmetry.space_group_name_H-M   'P 1'
#
loop_
_entity.id
_entity.type
_entity.pdbx_description
1 polymer ?
#
loop_
_entity_poly.entity_id
_entity_poly.type
_entity_poly.pdbx_seq_one_letter_code
_entity_poly.pdbx_strand_id
1 'polypeptide(L)'
;MADKQETMNYQSDFEKGLEALEDIQLLSEFSVSPIVSHAYFHLSEMKRKADAISSGQVSHYDMVGKVLDEKISMIIDDFFGNKSRFKGYEFYKNTKKIDLKKWNLVLETIPEILSLVTLFNYHGSVDVRFDDSRLMISGLILEDGNLERSRKLIYVITRKLLRAKVLLTFNLEKTARAGLFKLVLKADLSHDENLVYRVHFKVNKHEQYMVGFSNVFCQYRSNLQDVNLVGEHNVVEIGHDLSVKHYIGLPELTRLESANKEILHFPFLFRPLSIILPVKGNLVTEAFSRSLDDENKRKQDVSKYYRTIDFFSLFNL
;
A
#
# COMPACT_ATOMS: atom_id res chain seq x y z
N MET A 1 0.70 31.57 -38.14
CA MET A 1 0.07 30.48 -38.94
C MET A 1 0.73 29.12 -38.76
N ALA A 2 1.95 29.02 -38.22
CA ALA A 2 2.61 27.74 -37.94
C ALA A 2 2.07 26.97 -36.69
N ASP A 3 1.59 27.66 -35.65
CA ASP A 3 1.13 27.02 -34.40
C ASP A 3 -0.15 26.18 -34.50
N LYS A 4 -1.01 26.44 -35.49
CA LYS A 4 -2.25 25.65 -35.70
C LYS A 4 -2.01 24.34 -36.44
N GLN A 5 -0.87 24.21 -37.11
CA GLN A 5 -0.56 23.05 -37.95
C GLN A 5 0.13 21.94 -37.16
N GLU A 6 0.92 22.29 -36.14
CA GLU A 6 1.51 21.30 -35.22
C GLU A 6 0.47 20.68 -34.27
N THR A 7 -0.47 21.47 -33.74
CA THR A 7 -1.53 20.97 -32.84
C THR A 7 -2.52 20.02 -33.55
N MET A 8 -2.82 20.25 -34.83
CA MET A 8 -3.65 19.31 -35.62
C MET A 8 -2.95 17.97 -35.89
N ASN A 9 -1.63 17.93 -35.90
CA ASN A 9 -0.88 16.71 -36.19
C ASN A 9 -0.87 15.76 -34.98
N TYR A 10 -0.76 16.30 -33.75
CA TYR A 10 -0.83 15.50 -32.52
C TYR A 10 -2.18 14.84 -32.29
N GLN A 11 -3.27 15.52 -32.67
CA GLN A 11 -4.62 14.98 -32.51
C GLN A 11 -4.93 13.91 -33.56
N SER A 12 -4.45 14.08 -34.79
CA SER A 12 -4.51 13.03 -35.83
C SER A 12 -3.69 11.81 -35.46
N ASP A 13 -2.52 11.97 -34.84
CA ASP A 13 -1.66 10.86 -34.43
C ASP A 13 -2.22 10.14 -33.19
N PHE A 14 -2.90 10.87 -32.30
CA PHE A 14 -3.63 10.32 -31.15
C PHE A 14 -4.85 9.50 -31.58
N GLU A 15 -5.66 10.00 -32.52
CA GLU A 15 -6.84 9.31 -33.06
C GLU A 15 -6.45 8.05 -33.84
N LYS A 16 -5.41 8.12 -34.67
CA LYS A 16 -4.86 6.94 -35.36
C LYS A 16 -4.24 5.92 -34.41
N GLY A 17 -3.72 6.37 -33.27
CA GLY A 17 -3.24 5.51 -32.19
C GLY A 17 -4.37 4.81 -31.45
N LEU A 18 -5.53 5.45 -31.32
CA LEU A 18 -6.73 4.86 -30.72
C LEU A 18 -7.37 3.81 -31.65
N GLU A 19 -7.51 4.12 -32.94
CA GLU A 19 -8.06 3.19 -33.94
C GLU A 19 -7.20 1.91 -34.05
N ALA A 20 -5.87 2.05 -34.03
CA ALA A 20 -4.97 0.90 -34.03
C ALA A 20 -5.06 0.03 -32.76
N LEU A 21 -5.45 0.60 -31.61
CA LEU A 21 -5.66 -0.13 -30.36
C LEU A 21 -6.99 -0.89 -30.37
N GLU A 22 -8.03 -0.32 -30.98
CA GLU A 22 -9.34 -0.96 -31.16
C GLU A 22 -9.28 -2.11 -32.16
N ASP A 23 -8.52 -1.95 -33.26
CA ASP A 23 -8.30 -3.01 -34.26
C ASP A 23 -7.52 -4.22 -33.69
N ILE A 24 -6.60 -3.99 -32.75
CA ILE A 24 -5.84 -5.06 -32.07
C ILE A 24 -6.72 -5.80 -31.05
N GLN A 25 -7.63 -5.09 -30.38
CA GLN A 25 -8.56 -5.64 -29.40
C GLN A 25 -9.64 -6.54 -30.05
N LEU A 26 -9.98 -6.29 -31.31
CA LEU A 26 -10.89 -7.10 -32.12
C LEU A 26 -10.27 -8.39 -32.66
N LEU A 27 -8.93 -8.53 -32.65
CA LEU A 27 -8.24 -9.57 -33.42
C LEU A 27 -7.56 -10.69 -32.62
N SER A 28 -7.51 -10.71 -31.28
CA SER A 28 -6.72 -11.77 -30.62
C SER A 28 -7.10 -12.23 -29.22
N GLU A 29 -7.39 -13.53 -29.14
CA GLU A 29 -7.31 -14.40 -27.97
C GLU A 29 -5.83 -14.62 -27.53
N PHE A 30 -5.58 -14.65 -26.22
CA PHE A 30 -4.39 -15.21 -25.54
C PHE A 30 -2.96 -14.82 -26.05
N SER A 31 -2.47 -13.58 -25.85
CA SER A 31 -1.00 -13.31 -25.80
C SER A 31 -0.58 -11.89 -25.30
N VAL A 32 -1.25 -11.29 -24.31
CA VAL A 32 -1.11 -9.85 -23.96
C VAL A 32 0.24 -9.42 -23.32
N SER A 33 1.22 -10.31 -23.12
CA SER A 33 2.49 -10.00 -22.42
C SER A 33 3.40 -8.94 -23.11
N PRO A 34 3.57 -8.94 -24.45
CA PRO A 34 4.39 -7.93 -25.14
C PRO A 34 3.72 -6.55 -25.22
N ILE A 35 2.38 -6.49 -25.24
CA ILE A 35 1.59 -5.26 -25.38
C ILE A 35 1.58 -4.45 -24.08
N VAL A 36 1.52 -5.13 -22.92
CA VAL A 36 1.72 -4.49 -21.60
C VAL A 36 3.09 -3.81 -21.52
N SER A 37 4.12 -4.46 -22.06
CA SER A 37 5.49 -3.91 -22.07
C SER A 37 5.62 -2.69 -23.00
N HIS A 38 4.90 -2.65 -24.12
CA HIS A 38 4.90 -1.52 -25.05
C HIS A 38 4.07 -0.33 -24.53
N ALA A 39 2.95 -0.59 -23.86
CA ALA A 39 2.19 0.43 -23.14
C ALA A 39 3.01 1.06 -22.00
N TYR A 40 3.80 0.25 -21.30
CA TYR A 40 4.75 0.69 -20.27
C TYR A 40 5.83 1.63 -20.84
N PHE A 41 6.36 1.32 -22.03
CA PHE A 41 7.33 2.18 -22.73
C PHE A 41 6.73 3.55 -23.11
N HIS A 42 5.53 3.58 -23.67
CA HIS A 42 4.91 4.86 -24.07
C HIS A 42 4.43 5.69 -22.88
N LEU A 43 3.91 5.08 -21.82
CA LEU A 43 3.51 5.77 -20.58
C LEU A 43 4.72 6.34 -19.82
N SER A 44 5.86 5.63 -19.83
CA SER A 44 7.10 6.13 -19.24
C SER A 44 7.73 7.28 -20.04
N GLU A 45 7.61 7.29 -21.37
CA GLU A 45 8.00 8.44 -22.22
C GLU A 45 7.07 9.65 -22.04
N MET A 46 5.77 9.44 -21.85
CA MET A 46 4.82 10.51 -21.50
C MET A 46 5.12 11.09 -20.11
N LYS A 47 5.47 10.24 -19.13
CA LYS A 47 5.92 10.66 -17.80
C LYS A 47 7.22 11.48 -17.87
N ARG A 48 8.21 11.04 -18.64
CA ARG A 48 9.47 11.80 -18.85
C ARG A 48 9.22 13.18 -19.45
N LYS A 49 8.27 13.29 -20.40
CA LYS A 49 7.86 14.56 -21.00
C LYS A 49 7.02 15.43 -20.06
N ALA A 50 6.20 14.81 -19.21
CA ALA A 50 5.42 15.50 -18.17
C ALA A 50 6.31 16.09 -17.06
N ASP A 51 7.25 15.30 -16.55
CA ASP A 51 8.23 15.70 -15.53
C ASP A 51 9.15 16.83 -16.03
N ALA A 52 9.39 16.90 -17.34
CA ALA A 52 10.17 17.98 -17.97
C ALA A 52 9.38 19.30 -18.12
N ILE A 53 8.05 19.28 -18.02
CA ILE A 53 7.18 20.44 -18.33
C ILE A 53 6.49 21.01 -17.08
N SER A 54 6.21 20.22 -16.02
CA SER A 54 5.40 20.71 -14.90
C SER A 54 6.18 21.07 -13.64
N SER A 55 6.70 22.31 -13.63
CA SER A 55 6.75 23.19 -12.46
C SER A 55 5.45 24.00 -12.26
N GLY A 56 4.34 23.60 -12.90
CA GLY A 56 3.07 24.30 -12.72
C GLY A 56 1.86 23.61 -13.37
N GLN A 57 0.83 23.40 -12.56
CA GLN A 57 -0.59 23.26 -12.91
C GLN A 57 -1.07 22.03 -13.69
N VAL A 58 -1.46 21.05 -12.88
CA VAL A 58 -2.16 19.78 -13.12
C VAL A 58 -3.63 19.99 -13.58
N SER A 59 -3.85 20.67 -14.72
CA SER A 59 -5.21 20.86 -15.28
C SER A 59 -5.43 20.21 -16.65
N HIS A 60 -4.42 19.56 -17.22
CA HIS A 60 -4.49 18.90 -18.54
C HIS A 60 -4.51 17.36 -18.49
N TYR A 61 -4.61 16.77 -17.29
CA TYR A 61 -4.52 15.31 -17.13
C TYR A 61 -5.84 14.60 -16.79
N ASP A 62 -6.97 15.31 -16.80
CA ASP A 62 -8.29 14.72 -16.51
C ASP A 62 -8.65 13.59 -17.48
N MET A 63 -8.28 13.71 -18.76
CA MET A 63 -8.48 12.64 -19.74
C MET A 63 -7.60 11.42 -19.46
N VAL A 64 -6.33 11.63 -19.09
CA VAL A 64 -5.41 10.54 -18.74
C VAL A 64 -5.90 9.80 -17.50
N GLY A 65 -6.35 10.53 -16.47
CA GLY A 65 -6.94 9.94 -15.27
C GLY A 65 -8.18 9.10 -15.58
N LYS A 66 -9.05 9.54 -16.50
CA LYS A 66 -10.22 8.76 -16.96
C LYS A 66 -9.82 7.47 -17.67
N VAL A 67 -8.85 7.52 -18.58
CA VAL A 67 -8.36 6.31 -19.28
C VAL A 67 -7.76 5.32 -18.27
N LEU A 68 -6.97 5.80 -17.30
CA LEU A 68 -6.39 4.95 -16.26
C LEU A 68 -7.48 4.33 -15.36
N ASP A 69 -8.50 5.11 -15.02
CA ASP A 69 -9.66 4.66 -14.24
C ASP A 69 -10.49 3.59 -14.98
N GLU A 70 -10.70 3.76 -16.29
CA GLU A 70 -11.34 2.76 -17.15
C GLU A 70 -10.49 1.49 -17.28
N LYS A 71 -9.17 1.62 -17.44
CA LYS A 71 -8.27 0.46 -17.51
C LYS A 71 -8.24 -0.35 -16.22
N ILE A 72 -8.27 0.30 -15.05
CA ILE A 72 -8.41 -0.45 -13.79
C ILE A 72 -9.74 -1.19 -13.72
N SER A 73 -10.85 -0.55 -14.14
CA SER A 73 -12.13 -1.26 -14.25
C SER A 73 -12.02 -2.49 -15.14
N MET A 74 -11.47 -2.36 -16.34
CA MET A 74 -11.30 -3.50 -17.25
C MET A 74 -10.47 -4.62 -16.62
N ILE A 75 -9.34 -4.31 -15.97
CA ILE A 75 -8.48 -5.31 -15.32
C ILE A 75 -9.23 -6.07 -14.21
N ILE A 76 -9.98 -5.35 -13.37
CA ILE A 76 -10.77 -5.94 -12.29
C ILE A 76 -11.92 -6.79 -12.87
N ASP A 77 -12.60 -6.26 -13.87
CA ASP A 77 -13.75 -6.93 -14.50
C ASP A 77 -13.33 -8.19 -15.25
N ASP A 78 -12.20 -8.17 -15.97
CA ASP A 78 -11.64 -9.33 -16.65
C ASP A 78 -11.21 -10.42 -15.65
N PHE A 79 -10.60 -10.01 -14.53
CA PHE A 79 -10.13 -10.95 -13.51
C PHE A 79 -11.28 -11.62 -12.75
N PHE A 80 -12.24 -10.83 -12.24
CA PHE A 80 -13.34 -11.35 -11.42
C PHE A 80 -14.54 -11.80 -12.26
N GLY A 81 -14.66 -11.36 -13.50
CA GLY A 81 -15.68 -11.80 -14.45
C GLY A 81 -15.52 -13.26 -14.89
N ASN A 82 -14.38 -13.89 -14.58
CA ASN A 82 -14.16 -15.31 -14.81
C ASN A 82 -15.03 -16.19 -13.88
N LYS A 83 -16.22 -16.56 -14.38
CA LYS A 83 -17.22 -17.38 -13.68
C LYS A 83 -16.73 -18.77 -13.24
N SER A 84 -15.60 -19.25 -13.77
CA SER A 84 -15.02 -20.53 -13.34
C SER A 84 -14.48 -20.49 -11.91
N ARG A 85 -14.13 -19.29 -11.40
CA ARG A 85 -13.54 -19.11 -10.07
C ARG A 85 -14.44 -18.35 -9.11
N PHE A 86 -15.24 -17.41 -9.60
CA PHE A 86 -16.11 -16.57 -8.78
C PHE A 86 -17.56 -16.75 -9.22
N LYS A 87 -18.50 -16.86 -8.27
CA LYS A 87 -19.93 -16.91 -8.63
C LYS A 87 -20.44 -15.54 -9.10
N GLY A 88 -19.81 -14.47 -8.61
CA GLY A 88 -20.04 -13.08 -8.99
C GLY A 88 -19.07 -12.14 -8.27
N TYR A 89 -19.08 -10.86 -8.63
CA TYR A 89 -18.37 -9.84 -7.88
C TYR A 89 -19.11 -8.50 -7.94
N GLU A 90 -18.85 -7.66 -6.94
CA GLU A 90 -19.27 -6.26 -6.92
C GLU A 90 -18.02 -5.40 -6.86
N PHE A 91 -17.91 -4.42 -7.75
CA PHE A 91 -16.78 -3.49 -7.77
C PHE A 91 -17.24 -2.06 -7.47
N TYR A 92 -16.73 -1.52 -6.37
CA TYR A 92 -16.96 -0.14 -5.95
C TYR A 92 -15.65 0.64 -6.05
N LYS A 93 -15.64 1.76 -6.77
CA LYS A 93 -14.44 2.61 -6.90
C LYS A 93 -14.71 4.08 -6.60
N ASN A 94 -13.74 4.74 -5.96
CA ASN A 94 -13.71 6.18 -5.73
C ASN A 94 -12.31 6.75 -5.97
N THR A 95 -12.04 7.19 -7.19
CA THR A 95 -10.70 7.54 -7.68
C THR A 95 -10.47 9.04 -7.84
N LYS A 96 -11.42 9.87 -7.37
CA LYS A 96 -11.44 11.34 -7.56
C LYS A 96 -10.21 12.08 -7.03
N LYS A 97 -9.46 11.49 -6.09
CA LYS A 97 -8.30 12.09 -5.42
C LYS A 97 -6.97 11.44 -5.81
N ILE A 98 -6.97 10.51 -6.76
CA ILE A 98 -5.76 9.79 -7.17
C ILE A 98 -4.99 10.65 -8.18
N ASP A 99 -3.77 11.03 -7.82
CA ASP A 99 -2.85 11.71 -8.74
C ASP A 99 -2.12 10.71 -9.66
N LEU A 100 -1.44 11.22 -10.69
CA LEU A 100 -0.73 10.39 -11.67
C LEU A 100 0.42 9.56 -11.06
N LYS A 101 1.10 10.07 -10.04
CA LYS A 101 2.18 9.32 -9.36
C LYS A 101 1.59 8.07 -8.70
N LYS A 102 0.42 8.22 -8.08
CA LYS A 102 -0.32 7.14 -7.45
C LYS A 102 -0.94 6.18 -8.46
N TRP A 103 -1.40 6.66 -9.62
CA TRP A 103 -1.86 5.77 -10.68
C TRP A 103 -0.77 4.83 -11.20
N ASN A 104 0.47 5.32 -11.36
CA ASN A 104 1.59 4.45 -11.73
C ASN A 104 1.81 3.35 -10.69
N LEU A 105 1.82 3.72 -9.41
CA LEU A 105 1.92 2.76 -8.31
C LEU A 105 0.80 1.72 -8.35
N VAL A 106 -0.44 2.16 -8.60
CA VAL A 106 -1.63 1.29 -8.68
C VAL A 106 -1.48 0.28 -9.83
N LEU A 107 -1.10 0.74 -11.02
CA LEU A 107 -0.93 -0.12 -12.19
C LEU A 107 0.20 -1.14 -12.01
N GLU A 108 1.29 -0.76 -11.35
CA GLU A 108 2.40 -1.66 -11.06
C GLU A 108 2.02 -2.74 -10.02
N THR A 109 1.15 -2.40 -9.06
CA THR A 109 0.88 -3.26 -7.89
C THR A 109 -0.38 -4.12 -8.01
N ILE A 110 -1.40 -3.68 -8.76
CA ILE A 110 -2.65 -4.43 -8.94
C ILE A 110 -2.43 -5.86 -9.47
N PRO A 111 -1.63 -6.11 -10.52
CA PRO A 111 -1.43 -7.46 -11.03
C PRO A 111 -0.85 -8.42 -9.97
N GLU A 112 0.08 -7.92 -9.15
CA GLU A 112 0.66 -8.70 -8.05
C GLU A 112 -0.40 -8.99 -6.97
N ILE A 113 -1.24 -8.02 -6.63
CA ILE A 113 -2.35 -8.21 -5.68
C ILE A 113 -3.38 -9.23 -6.22
N LEU A 114 -3.77 -9.13 -7.48
CA LEU A 114 -4.70 -10.07 -8.10
C LEU A 114 -4.10 -11.48 -8.21
N SER A 115 -2.79 -11.60 -8.49
CA SER A 115 -2.12 -12.90 -8.50
C SER A 115 -2.24 -13.62 -7.14
N LEU A 116 -2.14 -12.88 -6.05
CA LEU A 116 -2.33 -13.39 -4.70
C LEU A 116 -3.79 -13.81 -4.43
N VAL A 117 -4.77 -13.07 -4.94
CA VAL A 117 -6.19 -13.43 -4.83
C VAL A 117 -6.44 -14.81 -5.44
N THR A 118 -5.74 -15.18 -6.51
CA THR A 118 -5.90 -16.51 -7.12
C THR A 118 -5.47 -17.69 -6.23
N LEU A 119 -4.72 -17.43 -5.15
CA LEU A 119 -4.24 -18.46 -4.23
C LEU A 119 -5.31 -18.88 -3.22
N PHE A 120 -6.42 -18.16 -3.14
CA PHE A 120 -7.52 -18.46 -2.24
C PHE A 120 -8.70 -19.07 -2.98
N ASN A 121 -9.29 -20.09 -2.39
CA ASN A 121 -10.48 -20.74 -2.93
C ASN A 121 -11.75 -19.98 -2.50
N TYR A 122 -12.08 -18.93 -3.24
CA TYR A 122 -13.27 -18.12 -3.00
C TYR A 122 -14.55 -18.90 -3.28
N HIS A 123 -15.49 -18.83 -2.35
CA HIS A 123 -16.81 -19.45 -2.46
C HIS A 123 -17.91 -18.39 -2.47
N GLY A 124 -18.47 -18.12 -3.64
CA GLY A 124 -19.57 -17.18 -3.80
C GLY A 124 -19.13 -15.88 -4.45
N SER A 125 -19.67 -14.77 -3.97
CA SER A 125 -19.40 -13.44 -4.49
C SER A 125 -18.21 -12.78 -3.79
N VAL A 126 -17.50 -11.92 -4.52
CA VAL A 126 -16.39 -11.11 -4.01
C VAL A 126 -16.77 -9.63 -4.05
N ASP A 127 -16.53 -8.89 -2.96
CA ASP A 127 -16.66 -7.43 -2.87
C ASP A 127 -15.27 -6.82 -3.05
N VAL A 128 -15.13 -5.98 -4.07
CA VAL A 128 -13.89 -5.28 -4.41
C VAL A 128 -14.12 -3.78 -4.23
N ARG A 129 -13.30 -3.14 -3.40
CA ARG A 129 -13.36 -1.69 -3.15
C ARG A 129 -12.03 -1.04 -3.44
N PHE A 130 -12.04 -0.01 -4.25
CA PHE A 130 -10.84 0.73 -4.61
C PHE A 130 -11.03 2.22 -4.33
N ASP A 131 -10.14 2.82 -3.54
CA ASP A 131 -10.14 4.24 -3.26
C ASP A 131 -8.73 4.84 -3.37
N ASP A 132 -8.60 6.12 -3.06
CA ASP A 132 -7.34 6.86 -3.09
C ASP A 132 -6.33 6.41 -2.05
N SER A 133 -6.64 5.47 -1.17
CA SER A 133 -5.77 5.01 -0.08
C SER A 133 -5.58 3.50 -0.05
N ARG A 134 -6.44 2.72 -0.68
CA ARG A 134 -6.42 1.25 -0.58
C ARG A 134 -7.18 0.54 -1.70
N LEU A 135 -6.76 -0.70 -1.93
CA LEU A 135 -7.56 -1.73 -2.58
C LEU A 135 -7.96 -2.78 -1.56
N MET A 136 -9.25 -3.04 -1.43
CA MET A 136 -9.82 -4.07 -0.56
C MET A 136 -10.53 -5.13 -1.39
N ILE A 137 -10.27 -6.40 -1.08
CA ILE A 137 -10.91 -7.54 -1.71
C ILE A 137 -11.44 -8.42 -0.58
N SER A 138 -12.75 -8.58 -0.50
CA SER A 138 -13.40 -9.39 0.52
C SER A 138 -14.29 -10.46 -0.08
N GLY A 139 -14.24 -11.65 0.49
CA GLY A 139 -15.09 -12.74 0.06
C GLY A 139 -15.02 -13.90 1.04
N LEU A 140 -15.94 -14.84 0.87
CA LEU A 140 -15.92 -16.09 1.62
C LEU A 140 -14.90 -17.03 0.98
N ILE A 141 -14.07 -17.68 1.78
CA ILE A 141 -13.12 -18.69 1.35
C ILE A 141 -13.35 -19.98 2.13
N LEU A 142 -13.13 -21.11 1.47
CA LEU A 142 -13.10 -22.40 2.16
C LEU A 142 -11.77 -22.56 2.90
N GLU A 143 -11.81 -23.27 4.01
CA GLU A 143 -10.60 -23.74 4.69
C GLU A 143 -9.77 -24.57 3.71
N ASP A 144 -8.63 -24.04 3.29
CA ASP A 144 -7.73 -24.71 2.37
C ASP A 144 -6.40 -25.03 3.06
N GLY A 145 -6.18 -26.32 3.31
CA GLY A 145 -4.91 -26.82 3.86
C GLY A 145 -3.71 -26.61 2.92
N ASN A 146 -3.93 -26.21 1.65
CA ASN A 146 -2.85 -25.90 0.71
C ASN A 146 -2.35 -24.46 0.77
N LEU A 147 -3.00 -23.56 1.50
CA LEU A 147 -2.53 -22.16 1.60
C LEU A 147 -1.07 -22.11 2.09
N GLU A 148 -0.70 -23.04 2.97
CA GLU A 148 0.67 -23.19 3.46
C GLU A 148 1.70 -23.53 2.38
N ARG A 149 1.30 -24.25 1.31
CA ARG A 149 2.17 -24.53 0.16
C ARG A 149 2.48 -23.27 -0.63
N SER A 150 1.57 -22.31 -0.62
CA SER A 150 1.69 -21.01 -1.30
C SER A 150 2.46 -19.97 -0.48
N ARG A 151 2.85 -20.28 0.76
CA ARG A 151 3.55 -19.36 1.68
C ARG A 151 4.76 -18.66 1.03
N LYS A 152 5.59 -19.39 0.30
CA LYS A 152 6.78 -18.81 -0.38
C LYS A 152 6.38 -17.78 -1.43
N LEU A 153 5.38 -18.08 -2.24
CA LEU A 153 4.87 -17.17 -3.28
C LEU A 153 4.27 -15.91 -2.65
N ILE A 154 3.48 -16.08 -1.59
CA ILE A 154 2.89 -14.98 -0.82
C ILE A 154 3.98 -14.05 -0.30
N TYR A 155 5.07 -14.57 0.27
CA TYR A 155 6.18 -13.73 0.71
C TYR A 155 6.90 -13.01 -0.43
N VAL A 156 7.05 -13.63 -1.60
CA VAL A 156 7.65 -12.97 -2.77
C VAL A 156 6.79 -11.78 -3.20
N ILE A 157 5.47 -11.97 -3.29
CA ILE A 157 4.53 -10.90 -3.65
C ILE A 157 4.54 -9.80 -2.59
N THR A 158 4.44 -10.15 -1.30
CA THR A 158 4.49 -9.16 -0.21
C THR A 158 5.78 -8.34 -0.25
N ARG A 159 6.94 -8.95 -0.51
CA ARG A 159 8.21 -8.23 -0.66
C ARG A 159 8.22 -7.28 -1.85
N LYS A 160 7.65 -7.68 -3.00
CA LYS A 160 7.50 -6.79 -4.16
C LYS A 160 6.63 -5.57 -3.82
N LEU A 161 5.49 -5.80 -3.16
CA LEU A 161 4.58 -4.72 -2.73
C LEU A 161 5.26 -3.78 -1.73
N LEU A 162 6.01 -4.32 -0.76
CA LEU A 162 6.77 -3.50 0.19
C LEU A 162 7.83 -2.64 -0.49
N ARG A 163 8.49 -3.11 -1.55
CA ARG A 163 9.42 -2.28 -2.36
C ARG A 163 8.71 -1.12 -3.06
N ALA A 164 7.48 -1.35 -3.49
CA ALA A 164 6.60 -0.31 -4.02
C ALA A 164 5.96 0.55 -2.90
N LYS A 165 6.35 0.36 -1.63
CA LYS A 165 5.80 1.05 -0.45
C LYS A 165 4.30 0.80 -0.22
N VAL A 166 3.82 -0.36 -0.64
CA VAL A 166 2.45 -0.85 -0.43
C VAL A 166 2.43 -1.90 0.67
N LEU A 167 1.53 -1.73 1.64
CA LEU A 167 1.40 -2.66 2.75
C LEU A 167 0.23 -3.61 2.52
N LEU A 168 0.53 -4.90 2.39
CA LEU A 168 -0.48 -5.94 2.19
C LEU A 168 -0.85 -6.61 3.52
N THR A 169 -2.13 -6.56 3.88
CA THR A 169 -2.67 -7.04 5.16
C THR A 169 -3.92 -7.88 4.98
N PHE A 170 -4.17 -8.76 5.95
CA PHE A 170 -5.21 -9.78 5.86
C PHE A 170 -6.00 -9.83 7.15
N ASN A 171 -7.32 -9.94 7.03
CA ASN A 171 -8.19 -10.26 8.15
C ASN A 171 -9.01 -11.51 7.77
N LEU A 172 -9.05 -12.48 8.69
CA LEU A 172 -9.78 -13.73 8.54
C LEU A 172 -10.80 -13.85 9.67
N GLU A 173 -12.07 -13.73 9.32
CA GLU A 173 -13.18 -13.82 10.25
C GLU A 173 -13.85 -15.19 10.13
N LYS A 174 -14.07 -15.86 11.27
CA LYS A 174 -14.85 -17.10 11.31
C LYS A 174 -16.31 -16.81 10.96
N THR A 175 -16.90 -17.63 10.12
CA THR A 175 -18.35 -17.56 9.84
C THR A 175 -19.12 -18.54 10.73
N ALA A 176 -20.45 -18.46 10.68
CA ALA A 176 -21.33 -19.43 11.35
C ALA A 176 -21.19 -20.87 10.80
N ARG A 177 -20.61 -21.05 9.61
CA ARG A 177 -20.39 -22.38 9.01
C ARG A 177 -18.95 -22.82 9.25
N ALA A 178 -18.79 -24.03 9.79
CA ALA A 178 -17.48 -24.65 9.96
C ALA A 178 -16.76 -24.80 8.61
N GLY A 179 -15.45 -24.54 8.59
CA GLY A 179 -14.62 -24.62 7.38
C GLY A 179 -14.84 -23.48 6.37
N LEU A 180 -15.60 -22.44 6.75
CA LEU A 180 -15.84 -21.26 5.90
C LEU A 180 -15.42 -19.99 6.65
N PHE A 181 -14.56 -19.21 6.02
CA PHE A 181 -14.01 -17.97 6.57
C PHE A 181 -14.33 -16.80 5.65
N LYS A 182 -14.48 -15.62 6.23
CA LYS A 182 -14.50 -14.39 5.45
C LYS A 182 -13.09 -13.82 5.43
N LEU A 183 -12.51 -13.77 4.24
CA LEU A 183 -11.24 -13.11 4.00
C LEU A 183 -11.48 -11.65 3.65
N VAL A 184 -10.65 -10.77 4.21
CA VAL A 184 -10.49 -9.38 3.78
C VAL A 184 -9.01 -9.17 3.52
N LEU A 185 -8.66 -9.02 2.24
CA LEU A 185 -7.34 -8.62 1.80
C LEU A 185 -7.35 -7.10 1.60
N LYS A 186 -6.42 -6.40 2.24
CA LYS A 186 -6.23 -4.95 2.12
C LYS A 186 -4.82 -4.67 1.63
N ALA A 187 -4.69 -4.07 0.46
CA ALA A 187 -3.48 -3.42 -0.01
C ALA A 187 -3.56 -1.92 0.32
N ASP A 188 -2.69 -1.46 1.22
CA ASP A 188 -2.61 -0.08 1.65
C ASP A 188 -1.66 0.72 0.75
N LEU A 189 -2.23 1.69 0.06
CA LEU A 189 -1.60 2.58 -0.92
C LEU A 189 -1.41 3.99 -0.33
N SER A 190 -1.65 4.18 0.97
CA SER A 190 -1.71 5.51 1.60
C SER A 190 -0.34 6.09 1.96
N HIS A 191 0.77 5.40 1.62
CA HIS A 191 2.10 5.90 1.90
C HIS A 191 2.33 7.25 1.19
N ASP A 192 2.80 8.22 1.97
CA ASP A 192 3.16 9.56 1.49
C ASP A 192 4.58 9.86 1.99
N GLU A 193 5.47 10.17 1.05
CA GLU A 193 6.88 10.49 1.33
C GLU A 193 7.02 11.81 2.10
N ASN A 194 6.04 12.71 2.01
CA ASN A 194 6.07 13.99 2.70
C ASN A 194 5.61 13.92 4.15
N LEU A 195 5.04 12.78 4.57
CA LEU A 195 4.51 12.58 5.91
C LEU A 195 5.33 11.53 6.67
N VAL A 196 5.62 11.84 7.92
CA VAL A 196 6.38 10.95 8.80
C VAL A 196 5.56 10.71 10.07
N TYR A 197 5.49 9.44 10.46
CA TYR A 197 4.96 9.04 11.76
C TYR A 197 6.06 9.16 12.81
N ARG A 198 6.08 10.28 13.55
CA ARG A 198 7.16 10.63 14.47
C ARG A 198 6.89 10.14 15.89
N VAL A 199 7.86 9.47 16.48
CA VAL A 199 7.85 9.00 17.87
C VAL A 199 9.02 9.60 18.63
N HIS A 200 8.78 10.09 19.85
CA HIS A 200 9.79 10.73 20.69
C HIS A 200 10.31 9.76 21.74
N PHE A 201 11.60 9.47 21.71
CA PHE A 201 12.29 8.62 22.67
C PHE A 201 13.10 9.48 23.63
N LYS A 202 12.91 9.26 24.93
CA LYS A 202 13.68 9.92 25.99
C LYS A 202 14.60 8.88 26.62
N VAL A 203 15.81 8.75 26.07
CA VAL A 203 16.78 7.72 26.47
C VAL A 203 17.30 7.99 27.88
N ASN A 204 17.53 9.26 28.22
CA ASN A 204 17.92 9.69 29.56
C ASN A 204 17.48 11.16 29.79
N LYS A 205 17.90 11.79 30.89
CA LYS A 205 17.49 13.18 31.22
C LYS A 205 17.99 14.22 30.21
N HIS A 206 19.05 13.90 29.47
CA HIS A 206 19.78 14.84 28.62
C HIS A 206 19.72 14.51 27.11
N GLU A 207 19.33 13.29 26.74
CA GLU A 207 19.25 12.85 25.34
C GLU A 207 17.82 12.52 24.94
N GLN A 208 17.38 13.19 23.89
CA GLN A 208 16.07 12.97 23.27
C GLN A 208 16.29 12.60 21.81
N TYR A 209 15.71 11.47 21.41
CA TYR A 209 15.76 10.99 20.04
C TYR A 209 14.37 11.09 19.41
N MET A 210 14.33 11.57 18.18
CA MET A 210 13.12 11.58 17.37
C MET A 210 13.28 10.55 16.27
N VAL A 211 12.40 9.55 16.27
CA VAL A 211 12.40 8.48 15.27
C VAL A 211 11.20 8.66 14.36
N GLY A 212 11.45 8.77 13.06
CA GLY A 212 10.42 8.82 12.03
C GLY A 212 10.15 7.44 11.44
N PHE A 213 8.89 7.02 11.42
CA PHE A 213 8.39 5.84 10.70
C PHE A 213 7.54 6.26 9.50
N SER A 214 7.21 5.30 8.63
CA SER A 214 6.26 5.53 7.53
C SER A 214 4.91 6.03 8.06
N ASN A 215 4.32 7.02 7.38
CA ASN A 215 3.03 7.61 7.74
C ASN A 215 1.92 6.57 7.92
N VAL A 216 1.96 5.46 7.17
CA VAL A 216 0.93 4.40 7.21
C VAL A 216 0.77 3.80 8.62
N PHE A 217 1.80 3.85 9.47
CA PHE A 217 1.81 3.27 10.82
C PHE A 217 0.66 3.78 11.68
N CYS A 218 0.26 5.04 11.51
CA CYS A 218 -0.85 5.62 12.27
C CYS A 218 -2.18 4.87 12.09
N GLN A 219 -2.37 4.20 10.94
CA GLN A 219 -3.59 3.46 10.62
C GLN A 219 -3.61 2.05 11.23
N TYR A 220 -2.45 1.58 11.70
CA TYR A 220 -2.26 0.25 12.28
C TYR A 220 -2.20 0.28 13.80
N ARG A 221 -2.59 1.40 14.42
CA ARG A 221 -2.78 1.49 15.87
C ARG A 221 -3.88 0.52 16.29
N SER A 222 -3.58 -0.33 17.26
CA SER A 222 -4.53 -1.28 17.82
C SER A 222 -4.57 -1.16 19.33
N ASN A 223 -5.72 -1.48 19.91
CA ASN A 223 -5.84 -1.58 21.35
C ASN A 223 -5.29 -2.95 21.82
N LEU A 224 -5.04 -3.06 23.13
CA LEU A 224 -4.48 -4.28 23.71
C LEU A 224 -5.42 -5.49 23.57
N GLN A 225 -6.74 -5.26 23.65
CA GLN A 225 -7.75 -6.32 23.60
C GLN A 225 -7.76 -7.02 22.24
N ASP A 226 -7.76 -6.25 21.15
CA ASP A 226 -7.77 -6.75 19.77
C ASP A 226 -6.51 -7.56 19.48
N VAL A 227 -5.34 -7.08 19.91
CA VAL A 227 -4.07 -7.77 19.67
C VAL A 227 -3.96 -9.05 20.51
N ASN A 228 -4.57 -9.08 21.70
CA ASN A 228 -4.61 -10.27 22.52
C ASN A 228 -5.47 -11.39 21.90
N LEU A 229 -6.52 -11.04 21.16
CA LEU A 229 -7.34 -12.00 20.41
C LEU A 229 -6.60 -12.68 19.26
N VAL A 230 -5.49 -12.08 18.78
CA VAL A 230 -4.65 -12.67 17.72
C VAL A 230 -3.91 -13.92 18.23
N GLY A 231 -3.60 -13.99 19.53
CA GLY A 231 -2.85 -15.10 20.13
C GLY A 231 -1.35 -15.00 19.91
N GLU A 232 -0.67 -16.13 19.66
CA GLU A 232 0.77 -16.18 19.45
C GLU A 232 1.19 -15.54 18.12
N HIS A 233 2.00 -14.49 18.17
CA HIS A 233 2.52 -13.80 17.00
C HIS A 233 3.84 -13.07 17.34
N ASN A 234 4.52 -12.52 16.33
CA ASN A 234 5.77 -11.79 16.58
C ASN A 234 5.48 -10.45 17.23
N VAL A 235 6.11 -10.17 18.36
CA VAL A 235 6.01 -8.89 19.04
C VAL A 235 7.39 -8.29 19.19
N VAL A 236 7.55 -7.05 18.76
CA VAL A 236 8.76 -6.26 18.92
C VAL A 236 8.47 -5.12 19.87
N GLU A 237 9.08 -5.12 21.04
CA GLU A 237 8.97 -4.02 22.00
C GLU A 237 10.20 -3.11 21.88
N ILE A 238 9.96 -1.82 21.70
CA ILE A 238 10.99 -0.79 21.72
C ILE A 238 10.89 -0.03 23.06
N GLY A 239 11.96 -0.06 23.85
CA GLY A 239 12.07 0.66 25.11
C GLY A 239 12.31 2.16 24.93
N HIS A 240 12.16 2.93 26.02
CA HIS A 240 12.50 4.37 26.02
C HIS A 240 13.98 4.64 25.73
N ASP A 241 14.84 3.68 26.05
CA ASP A 241 16.28 3.66 25.81
C ASP A 241 16.66 3.16 24.41
N LEU A 242 15.68 2.98 23.51
CA LEU A 242 15.84 2.36 22.19
C LEU A 242 16.28 0.89 22.23
N SER A 243 16.24 0.23 23.39
CA SER A 243 16.42 -1.22 23.46
C SER A 243 15.30 -1.93 22.71
N VAL A 244 15.65 -2.97 21.96
CA VAL A 244 14.70 -3.78 21.19
C VAL A 244 14.60 -5.15 21.82
N LYS A 245 13.39 -5.58 22.15
CA LYS A 245 13.10 -6.91 22.68
C LYS A 245 12.12 -7.64 21.77
N HIS A 246 12.35 -8.92 21.59
CA HIS A 246 11.52 -9.78 20.75
C HIS A 246 10.77 -10.79 21.62
N TYR A 247 9.48 -10.93 21.36
CA TYR A 247 8.60 -11.87 22.04
C TYR A 247 7.76 -12.65 21.02
N ILE A 248 7.33 -13.84 21.44
CA ILE A 248 6.26 -14.57 20.79
C ILE A 248 5.04 -14.45 21.69
N GLY A 249 4.01 -13.74 21.21
CA GLY A 249 2.86 -13.33 22.01
C GLY A 249 3.08 -12.02 22.78
N LEU A 250 1.99 -11.43 23.28
CA LEU A 250 2.05 -10.19 24.06
C LEU A 250 2.70 -10.46 25.44
N PRO A 251 3.67 -9.63 25.87
CA PRO A 251 4.16 -9.67 27.24
C PRO A 251 3.06 -9.27 28.23
N GLU A 252 3.20 -9.67 29.51
CA GLU A 252 2.16 -9.52 30.56
C GLU A 252 1.38 -8.18 30.51
N LEU A 253 0.05 -8.30 30.43
CA LEU A 253 -0.92 -7.22 30.18
C LEU A 253 -0.81 -6.05 31.17
N THR A 254 -0.47 -6.32 32.44
CA THR A 254 -0.34 -5.32 33.51
C THR A 254 0.78 -4.31 33.28
N ARG A 255 1.82 -4.67 32.50
CA ARG A 255 2.93 -3.77 32.14
C ARG A 255 2.63 -2.84 30.98
N LEU A 256 1.59 -3.11 30.19
CA LEU A 256 1.27 -2.34 28.98
C LEU A 256 0.26 -1.23 29.28
N GLU A 257 -0.78 -1.52 30.05
CA GLU A 257 -1.82 -0.54 30.43
C GLU A 257 -1.28 0.56 31.36
N SER A 258 -0.35 0.22 32.25
CA SER A 258 0.27 1.15 33.19
C SER A 258 1.29 2.10 32.55
N ALA A 259 1.74 1.82 31.32
CA ALA A 259 2.89 2.47 30.71
C ALA A 259 2.58 3.44 29.54
N ASN A 260 1.31 3.69 29.22
CA ASN A 260 0.89 4.54 28.08
C ASN A 260 1.62 4.20 26.76
N LYS A 261 1.87 2.90 26.55
CA LYS A 261 2.52 2.38 25.35
C LYS A 261 1.55 2.39 24.18
N GLU A 262 2.09 2.45 22.99
CA GLU A 262 1.32 2.35 21.75
C GLU A 262 1.59 1.02 21.07
N ILE A 263 0.54 0.35 20.63
CA ILE A 263 0.64 -0.94 19.93
C ILE A 263 0.26 -0.70 18.47
N LEU A 264 1.17 -1.05 17.57
CA LEU A 264 0.94 -1.06 16.14
C LEU A 264 0.85 -2.52 15.68
N HIS A 265 -0.28 -2.95 15.14
CA HIS A 265 -0.48 -4.33 14.71
C HIS A 265 -0.62 -4.42 13.18
N PHE A 266 0.25 -5.23 12.58
CA PHE A 266 0.29 -5.51 11.16
C PHE A 266 -0.11 -6.97 10.93
N PRO A 267 -1.35 -7.23 10.46
CA PRO A 267 -1.83 -8.59 10.27
C PRO A 267 -1.35 -9.14 8.91
N PHE A 268 -0.05 -9.40 8.81
CA PHE A 268 0.53 -10.08 7.66
C PHE A 268 0.16 -11.56 7.67
N LEU A 269 -0.10 -12.12 6.50
CA LEU A 269 -0.40 -13.55 6.37
C LEU A 269 0.81 -14.39 6.82
N PHE A 270 0.54 -15.41 7.65
CA PHE A 270 1.50 -16.32 8.31
C PHE A 270 2.47 -15.72 9.33
N ARG A 271 2.73 -14.41 9.32
CA ARG A 271 3.61 -13.75 10.29
C ARG A 271 3.03 -12.41 10.75
N PRO A 272 1.93 -12.42 11.52
CA PRO A 272 1.46 -11.19 12.15
C PRO A 272 2.57 -10.58 13.01
N LEU A 273 2.65 -9.26 12.98
CA LEU A 273 3.68 -8.49 13.68
C LEU A 273 3.00 -7.39 14.49
N SER A 274 3.33 -7.33 15.78
CA SER A 274 3.01 -6.19 16.62
C SER A 274 4.28 -5.46 17.01
N ILE A 275 4.25 -4.13 16.93
CA ILE A 275 5.31 -3.26 17.42
C ILE A 275 4.75 -2.49 18.62
N ILE A 276 5.39 -2.64 19.77
CA ILE A 276 5.06 -1.90 20.98
C ILE A 276 6.05 -0.75 21.10
N LEU A 277 5.53 0.47 21.01
CA LEU A 277 6.27 1.70 21.18
C LEU A 277 6.11 2.22 22.61
N PRO A 278 7.13 2.88 23.16
CA PRO A 278 7.10 3.33 24.54
C PRO A 278 6.20 4.57 24.73
N VAL A 279 5.88 5.27 23.65
CA VAL A 279 4.97 6.42 23.62
C VAL A 279 4.22 6.47 22.29
N LYS A 280 3.09 7.19 22.27
CA LYS A 280 2.31 7.44 21.05
C LYS A 280 3.07 8.34 20.07
N GLY A 281 3.09 7.94 18.81
CA GLY A 281 3.59 8.78 17.72
C GLY A 281 2.59 9.83 17.25
N ASN A 282 3.03 10.72 16.36
CA ASN A 282 2.17 11.72 15.71
C ASN A 282 2.59 11.92 14.24
N LEU A 283 1.63 12.16 13.36
CA LEU A 283 1.91 12.52 11.97
C LEU A 283 2.39 13.96 11.89
N VAL A 284 3.49 14.15 11.16
CA VAL A 284 4.09 15.47 10.89
C VAL A 284 4.59 15.50 9.45
N THR A 285 4.66 16.69 8.86
CA THR A 285 5.32 16.84 7.56
C THR A 285 6.83 16.69 7.72
N GLU A 286 7.49 16.14 6.71
CA GLU A 286 8.94 15.94 6.73
C GLU A 286 9.69 17.28 6.82
N ALA A 287 9.19 18.31 6.11
CA ALA A 287 9.72 19.66 6.18
C ALA A 287 9.69 20.26 7.60
N PHE A 288 8.58 20.09 8.32
CA PHE A 288 8.46 20.53 9.72
C PHE A 288 9.34 19.70 10.68
N SER A 289 9.57 18.44 10.35
CA SER A 289 10.47 17.56 11.13
C SER A 289 11.92 18.00 11.02
N ARG A 290 12.36 18.44 9.83
CA ARG A 290 13.71 18.98 9.58
C ARG A 290 13.89 20.41 10.10
N SER A 291 12.87 21.26 10.04
CA SER A 291 12.98 22.66 10.51
C SER A 291 13.14 22.78 12.03
N LEU A 292 12.63 21.81 12.80
CA LEU A 292 12.88 21.71 14.24
C LEU A 292 14.36 21.45 14.58
N ASP A 293 15.15 20.86 13.67
CA ASP A 293 16.60 20.74 13.83
C ASP A 293 17.31 22.07 13.54
N ASP A 294 16.82 22.86 12.58
CA ASP A 294 17.47 24.12 12.18
C ASP A 294 17.16 25.31 13.10
N GLU A 295 15.98 25.38 13.72
CA GLU A 295 15.71 26.40 14.75
C GLU A 295 16.46 26.13 16.07
N ASN A 296 16.71 24.85 16.41
CA ASN A 296 17.46 24.48 17.62
C ASN A 296 18.98 24.63 17.46
N LYS A 297 19.53 24.77 16.25
CA LYS A 297 20.93 25.16 16.06
C LYS A 297 21.23 26.59 16.52
N ARG A 298 20.22 27.43 16.74
CA ARG A 298 20.38 28.83 17.22
C ARG A 298 20.30 29.00 18.74
N LYS A 299 20.04 27.93 19.51
CA LYS A 299 20.17 27.92 20.98
C LYS A 299 20.89 26.65 21.40
N GLN A 300 22.16 26.79 21.77
CA GLN A 300 22.91 25.73 22.47
C GLN A 300 22.17 25.40 23.77
N ASP A 301 21.35 24.35 23.78
CA ASP A 301 21.26 23.41 24.92
C ASP A 301 20.32 22.23 24.61
N VAL A 302 20.78 21.04 25.06
CA VAL A 302 20.16 19.70 24.98
C VAL A 302 20.22 19.02 23.61
N SER A 303 21.08 18.00 23.50
CA SER A 303 21.33 17.16 22.33
C SER A 303 20.07 16.39 21.89
N LYS A 304 19.30 17.00 20.98
CA LYS A 304 18.21 16.36 20.25
C LYS A 304 18.76 15.77 18.96
N TYR A 305 18.53 14.48 18.75
CA TYR A 305 18.96 13.76 17.55
C TYR A 305 17.74 13.28 16.77
N TYR A 306 17.65 13.62 15.48
CA TYR A 306 16.60 13.15 14.58
C TYR A 306 17.13 12.02 13.69
N ARG A 307 16.43 10.89 13.65
CA ARG A 307 16.71 9.77 12.75
C ARG A 307 15.42 9.27 12.09
N THR A 308 15.38 9.27 10.77
CA THR A 308 14.27 8.63 10.05
C THR A 308 14.62 7.17 9.75
N ILE A 309 13.68 6.27 10.01
CA ILE A 309 13.78 4.86 9.65
C ILE A 309 12.83 4.62 8.48
N ASP A 310 13.40 4.27 7.33
CA ASP A 310 12.59 3.75 6.23
C ASP A 310 12.18 2.31 6.57
N PHE A 311 10.94 2.16 7.01
CA PHE A 311 10.39 0.84 7.34
C PHE A 311 10.42 -0.11 6.15
N PHE A 312 10.19 0.38 4.93
CA PHE A 312 10.15 -0.47 3.75
C PHE A 312 11.54 -1.01 3.38
N SER A 313 12.60 -0.25 3.67
CA SER A 313 13.98 -0.72 3.48
C SER A 313 14.35 -1.86 4.44
N LEU A 314 13.70 -1.99 5.59
CA LEU A 314 13.97 -3.06 6.57
C LEU A 314 13.59 -4.46 6.05
N PHE A 315 12.74 -4.56 5.03
CA PHE A 315 12.32 -5.82 4.42
C PHE A 315 13.14 -6.23 3.19
N ASN A 316 14.11 -5.39 2.78
CA ASN A 316 14.97 -5.65 1.63
C ASN A 316 16.28 -6.40 1.98
N LEU A 317 16.48 -6.73 3.26
CA LEU A 317 17.56 -7.59 3.76
C LEU A 317 17.14 -9.08 3.73
#